data_AF-A0A4U1LNA4-F1
#
_entry.id   AF-A0A4U1LNA4-F1
#
_cell.length_a   1.000
_cell.length_b   1.000
_cell.length_c   1.000
_cell.angle_alpha   90.00
_cell.angle_beta   90.00
_cell.angle_gamma   90.00
#
_symmetry.space_group_name_H-M   'P 1'
#
loop_
_entity.id
_entity.type
_entity.pdbx_description
1 polymer ?
#
loop_
_entity_poly.entity_id
_entity_poly.type
_entity_poly.pdbx_seq_one_letter_code
_entity_poly.pdbx_strand_id
1 'polypeptide(L)'
;MTDIQLLVVIKMTWFKNIFKKMTSSNYEETLDFIWCLIGNAVEEREYGEEKELKSGTKHFRPGAKLYCFPPLWGDGYEKIKVIGLPRKSKKKITVVMKSNLVTNWRKQKVYDQYIIDTMIENGGWDYSADSHKRLDILVDSLKKKIELLPTLCKMH
;
A
#
# COMPACT_ATOMS: atom_id res chain seq x y z
N MET A 1 14.19 31.63 -24.64
CA MET A 1 13.80 31.26 -23.25
C MET A 1 13.79 29.74 -23.21
N THR A 2 14.74 29.11 -22.53
CA THR A 2 15.01 27.66 -22.63
C THR A 2 13.87 26.83 -22.04
N ASP A 3 13.54 25.68 -22.64
CA ASP A 3 12.43 24.78 -22.27
C ASP A 3 12.38 24.41 -20.77
N ILE A 4 13.52 24.47 -20.09
CA ILE A 4 13.67 24.21 -18.65
C ILE A 4 12.96 25.27 -17.80
N GLN A 5 13.00 26.55 -18.21
CA GLN A 5 12.33 27.64 -17.48
C GLN A 5 10.80 27.48 -17.56
N LEU A 6 10.27 26.99 -18.68
CA LEU A 6 8.83 26.77 -18.87
C LEU A 6 8.30 25.62 -17.99
N LEU A 7 9.04 24.51 -17.89
CA LEU A 7 8.69 23.37 -17.06
C LEU A 7 8.71 23.67 -15.55
N VAL A 8 9.69 24.46 -15.08
CA VAL A 8 9.75 24.91 -13.67
C VAL A 8 8.57 25.81 -13.35
N VAL A 9 8.26 26.75 -14.25
CA VAL A 9 7.10 27.64 -14.08
C VAL A 9 5.81 26.82 -14.03
N ILE A 10 5.57 25.90 -14.97
CA ILE A 10 4.36 25.05 -15.02
C ILE A 10 4.22 24.19 -13.76
N LYS A 11 5.31 23.59 -13.26
CA LYS A 11 5.29 22.78 -12.03
C LYS A 11 4.96 23.67 -10.82
N MET A 12 5.53 24.87 -10.75
CA MET A 12 5.22 25.84 -9.67
C MET A 12 3.79 26.38 -9.73
N THR A 13 3.24 26.66 -10.91
CA THR A 13 1.84 27.08 -11.04
C THR A 13 0.88 25.96 -10.71
N TRP A 14 1.18 24.72 -11.07
CA TRP A 14 0.37 23.55 -10.71
C TRP A 14 0.37 23.34 -9.19
N PHE A 15 1.53 23.37 -8.53
CA PHE A 15 1.65 23.30 -7.08
C PHE A 15 0.91 24.45 -6.38
N LYS A 16 1.05 25.69 -6.88
CA LYS A 16 0.35 26.85 -6.32
C LYS A 16 -1.16 26.77 -6.51
N ASN A 17 -1.66 26.25 -7.63
CA ASN A 17 -3.09 26.08 -7.84
C ASN A 17 -3.68 24.96 -6.97
N ILE A 18 -2.93 23.88 -6.73
CA ILE A 18 -3.32 22.84 -5.76
C ILE A 18 -3.39 23.45 -4.36
N PHE A 19 -2.36 24.20 -3.96
CA PHE A 19 -2.29 24.81 -2.63
C PHE A 19 -3.35 25.90 -2.41
N LYS A 20 -3.68 26.68 -3.45
CA LYS A 20 -4.72 27.71 -3.40
C LYS A 20 -6.13 27.11 -3.38
N LYS A 21 -6.36 25.98 -4.04
CA LYS A 21 -7.63 25.23 -3.94
C LYS A 21 -7.85 24.64 -2.53
N MET A 22 -6.77 24.48 -1.76
CA MET A 22 -6.75 23.95 -0.40
C MET A 22 -7.02 25.00 0.69
N THR A 23 -6.97 26.29 0.37
CA THR A 23 -6.98 27.37 1.36
C THR A 23 -8.04 28.43 1.05
N SER A 24 -9.31 28.05 1.03
CA SER A 24 -10.42 29.02 1.06
C SER A 24 -11.58 28.50 1.92
N SER A 25 -11.63 29.06 3.13
CA SER A 25 -12.75 29.18 4.08
C SER A 25 -13.42 27.89 4.62
N ASN A 26 -12.72 27.23 5.56
CA ASN A 26 -13.17 26.84 6.91
C ASN A 26 -12.07 25.94 7.50
N TYR A 27 -11.29 26.45 8.47
CA TYR A 27 -10.20 25.70 9.09
C TYR A 27 -10.76 24.73 10.14
N GLU A 28 -11.46 23.70 9.65
CA GLU A 28 -11.46 22.42 10.34
C GLU A 28 -10.23 21.71 9.77
N GLU A 29 -9.18 21.55 10.58
CA GLU A 29 -7.96 20.83 10.19
C GLU A 29 -8.30 19.33 10.11
N THR A 30 -9.18 18.97 9.18
CA THR A 30 -9.49 17.57 8.89
C THR A 30 -8.25 17.03 8.21
N LEU A 31 -7.43 16.31 8.97
CA LEU A 31 -6.45 15.42 8.39
C LEU A 31 -7.21 14.47 7.45
N ASP A 32 -7.19 14.78 6.15
CA ASP A 32 -7.82 13.97 5.14
C ASP A 32 -7.10 12.62 5.14
N PHE A 33 -7.86 11.57 5.45
CA PHE A 33 -7.36 10.21 5.40
C PHE A 33 -7.67 9.62 4.04
N ILE A 34 -6.81 8.72 3.58
CA ILE A 34 -7.17 7.78 2.51
C ILE A 34 -7.55 6.44 3.13
N TRP A 35 -8.42 5.71 2.43
CA TRP A 35 -8.61 4.30 2.73
C TRP A 35 -7.50 3.51 2.05
N CYS A 36 -6.84 2.63 2.80
CA CYS A 36 -5.81 1.75 2.27
C CYS A 36 -6.12 0.29 2.58
N LEU A 37 -5.62 -0.59 1.70
CA LEU A 37 -5.44 -1.99 2.05
C LEU A 37 -4.23 -2.10 2.98
N ILE A 38 -4.45 -2.68 4.15
CA ILE A 38 -3.41 -2.97 5.13
C ILE A 38 -3.31 -4.48 5.30
N GLY A 39 -2.09 -4.96 5.50
CA GLY A 39 -1.81 -6.31 5.97
C GLY A 39 -0.69 -6.32 7.00
N ASN A 40 -0.32 -7.53 7.41
CA ASN A 40 0.80 -7.80 8.28
C ASN A 40 1.77 -8.76 7.58
N ALA A 41 3.07 -8.52 7.70
CA ALA A 41 4.07 -9.49 7.26
C ALA A 41 3.84 -10.83 7.98
N VAL A 42 3.91 -11.93 7.22
CA VAL A 42 3.68 -13.29 7.74
C VAL A 42 4.59 -13.60 8.95
N GLU A 43 4.07 -14.34 9.92
CA GLU A 43 4.84 -14.74 11.10
C GLU A 43 5.96 -15.72 10.74
N GLU A 44 5.62 -16.75 9.97
CA GLU A 44 6.52 -17.82 9.54
C GLU A 44 6.24 -18.21 8.08
N ARG A 45 7.28 -18.68 7.38
CA ARG A 45 7.17 -19.18 6.01
C ARG A 45 8.20 -20.27 5.75
N GLU A 46 7.87 -21.20 4.87
CA GLU A 46 8.88 -22.09 4.27
C GLU A 46 9.82 -21.28 3.37
N TYR A 47 11.10 -21.62 3.38
CA TYR A 47 12.13 -20.95 2.60
C TYR A 47 13.20 -21.91 2.11
N GLY A 48 13.60 -21.76 0.84
CA GLY A 48 14.61 -22.61 0.22
C GLY A 48 14.04 -23.97 -0.21
N GLU A 49 14.89 -24.77 -0.84
CA GLU A 49 14.54 -26.11 -1.33
C GLU A 49 14.24 -27.08 -0.18
N GLU A 50 14.96 -26.92 0.94
CA GLU A 50 14.78 -27.71 2.16
C GLU A 50 13.55 -27.29 2.99
N LYS A 51 12.78 -26.29 2.53
CA LYS A 51 11.56 -25.77 3.19
C LYS A 51 11.78 -25.36 4.65
N GLU A 52 12.93 -24.75 4.95
CA GLU A 52 13.23 -24.24 6.29
C GLU A 52 12.17 -23.23 6.74
N LEU A 53 11.64 -23.39 7.95
CA LEU A 53 10.75 -22.40 8.55
C LEU A 53 11.54 -21.14 8.93
N LYS A 54 11.23 -20.02 8.28
CA LYS A 54 11.82 -18.71 8.55
C LYS A 54 10.77 -17.71 9.02
N SER A 55 11.14 -16.99 10.06
CA SER A 55 10.30 -15.95 10.63
C SER A 55 10.27 -14.69 9.74
N GLY A 56 9.09 -14.09 9.58
CA GLY A 56 8.91 -12.79 8.93
C GLY A 56 9.07 -12.83 7.42
N THR A 57 9.69 -11.78 6.86
CA THR A 57 10.11 -11.71 5.46
C THR A 57 11.57 -11.29 5.35
N LYS A 58 12.12 -11.23 4.13
CA LYS A 58 13.47 -10.69 3.89
C LYS A 58 13.63 -9.28 4.45
N HIS A 59 12.59 -8.44 4.30
CA HIS A 59 12.65 -7.01 4.62
C HIS A 59 12.00 -6.65 5.97
N PHE A 60 10.91 -7.32 6.33
CA PHE A 60 10.06 -6.95 7.45
C PHE A 60 10.09 -7.99 8.58
N ARG A 61 9.93 -7.49 9.81
CA ARG A 61 9.75 -8.34 10.99
C ARG A 61 8.41 -9.10 10.89
N PRO A 62 8.29 -10.25 11.56
CA PRO A 62 7.00 -10.91 11.78
C PRO A 62 5.95 -9.92 12.29
N GLY A 63 4.73 -9.98 11.75
CA GLY A 63 3.62 -9.13 12.15
C GLY A 63 3.75 -7.65 11.76
N ALA A 64 4.81 -7.22 11.09
CA ALA A 64 5.01 -5.82 10.74
C ALA A 64 3.86 -5.30 9.87
N LYS A 65 3.31 -4.11 10.21
CA LYS A 65 2.23 -3.47 9.45
C LYS A 65 2.71 -3.03 8.06
N LEU A 66 1.97 -3.41 7.03
CA LEU A 66 2.25 -3.09 5.64
C LEU A 66 1.08 -2.33 5.03
N TYR A 67 1.39 -1.25 4.30
CA TYR A 67 0.45 -0.48 3.50
C TYR A 67 0.57 -0.96 2.05
N CYS A 68 -0.48 -1.61 1.53
CA CYS A 68 -0.42 -2.33 0.27
C CYS A 68 -1.03 -1.50 -0.86
N PHE A 69 -0.33 -1.42 -1.99
CA PHE A 69 -0.81 -0.75 -3.20
C PHE A 69 -1.93 -1.55 -3.89
N PRO A 70 -2.75 -0.93 -4.75
CA PRO A 70 -3.64 -1.65 -5.68
C PRO A 70 -2.84 -2.58 -6.62
N PRO A 71 -3.50 -3.52 -7.33
CA PRO A 71 -2.87 -4.30 -8.38
C PRO A 71 -2.30 -3.38 -9.48
N LEU A 72 -1.01 -3.53 -9.80
CA LEU A 72 -0.31 -2.65 -10.75
C LEU A 72 0.02 -3.35 -12.09
N TRP A 73 0.19 -4.68 -12.11
CA TRP A 73 0.79 -5.39 -13.24
C TRP A 73 -0.09 -6.45 -13.90
N GLY A 74 -1.37 -6.53 -13.54
CA GLY A 74 -2.28 -7.55 -14.10
C GLY A 74 -1.91 -8.99 -13.72
N ASP A 75 -1.05 -9.18 -12.71
CA ASP A 75 -0.56 -10.47 -12.22
C ASP A 75 -1.50 -11.12 -11.19
N GLY A 76 -2.77 -10.74 -11.19
CA GLY A 76 -3.75 -11.24 -10.22
C GLY A 76 -3.40 -10.93 -8.76
N TYR A 77 -2.57 -9.92 -8.49
CA TYR A 77 -2.11 -9.56 -7.15
C TYR A 77 -1.19 -10.61 -6.51
N GLU A 78 -0.46 -11.37 -7.34
CA GLU A 78 0.59 -12.29 -6.88
C GLU A 78 1.79 -11.53 -6.29
N LYS A 79 2.19 -10.43 -6.94
CA LYS A 79 3.20 -9.50 -6.43
C LYS A 79 2.53 -8.18 -6.08
N ILE A 80 2.91 -7.66 -4.93
CA ILE A 80 2.32 -6.46 -4.35
C ILE A 80 3.43 -5.48 -4.00
N LYS A 81 3.21 -4.21 -4.34
CA LYS A 81 4.02 -3.11 -3.84
C LYS A 81 3.50 -2.76 -2.44
N VAL A 82 4.39 -2.64 -1.46
CA VAL A 82 4.04 -2.34 -0.07
C VAL A 82 4.96 -1.28 0.53
N ILE A 83 4.42 -0.48 1.44
CA ILE A 83 5.19 0.42 2.32
C ILE A 83 5.22 -0.20 3.71
N GLY A 84 6.39 -0.25 4.35
CA GLY A 84 6.51 -0.78 5.70
C GLY A 84 7.81 -0.36 6.39
N LEU A 85 7.88 -0.58 7.71
CA LEU A 85 9.10 -0.37 8.48
C LEU A 85 9.98 -1.63 8.45
N PRO A 86 11.16 -1.60 7.80
CA PRO A 86 12.01 -2.77 7.68
C PRO A 86 12.70 -3.12 9.00
N ARG A 87 13.12 -4.39 9.15
CA ARG A 87 13.68 -4.92 10.39
C ARG A 87 15.02 -4.30 10.83
N LYS A 88 15.77 -3.66 9.93
CA LYS A 88 17.12 -3.10 10.18
C LYS A 88 17.20 -1.58 10.07
N SER A 89 16.09 -0.87 9.87
CA SER A 89 16.10 0.59 9.70
C SER A 89 14.88 1.23 10.36
N LYS A 90 15.04 2.48 10.78
CA LYS A 90 13.98 3.32 11.35
C LYS A 90 13.16 4.07 10.29
N LYS A 91 13.55 4.00 9.01
CA LYS A 91 12.85 4.65 7.91
C LYS A 91 12.01 3.63 7.15
N LYS A 92 10.77 4.01 6.81
CA LYS A 92 9.89 3.18 5.98
C LYS A 92 10.50 3.00 4.59
N ILE A 93 10.23 1.85 3.98
CA ILE A 93 10.67 1.53 2.61
C ILE A 93 9.48 1.05 1.79
N THR A 94 9.60 1.23 0.47
CA THR A 94 8.66 0.72 -0.51
C THR A 94 9.30 -0.44 -1.26
N VAL A 95 8.69 -1.63 -1.22
CA VAL A 95 9.23 -2.85 -1.85
C VAL A 95 8.14 -3.63 -2.54
N VAL A 96 8.52 -4.43 -3.53
CA VAL A 96 7.63 -5.41 -4.16
C VAL A 96 7.90 -6.78 -3.56
N MET A 97 6.85 -7.48 -3.14
CA MET A 97 6.94 -8.81 -2.53
C MET A 97 5.75 -9.69 -2.93
N LYS A 98 5.85 -11.00 -2.68
CA LYS A 98 4.74 -11.93 -2.93
C LYS A 98 3.59 -11.68 -1.95
N SER A 99 2.34 -11.73 -2.41
CA SER A 99 1.17 -11.52 -1.57
C SER A 99 0.95 -12.60 -0.51
N ASN A 100 1.43 -13.83 -0.74
CA ASN A 100 1.39 -14.90 0.25
C ASN A 100 2.28 -14.64 1.49
N LEU A 101 3.13 -13.61 1.46
CA LEU A 101 3.92 -13.17 2.60
C LEU A 101 3.22 -12.09 3.42
N VAL A 102 1.95 -11.81 3.11
CA VAL A 102 1.10 -10.85 3.81
C VAL A 102 -0.18 -11.53 4.29
N THR A 103 -0.53 -11.24 5.54
CA THR A 103 -1.64 -11.82 6.29
C THR A 103 -2.50 -10.71 6.89
N ASN A 104 -3.63 -11.06 7.50
CA ASN A 104 -4.51 -10.11 8.20
C ASN A 104 -4.92 -8.89 7.33
N TRP A 105 -5.37 -9.19 6.13
CA TRP A 105 -5.86 -8.21 5.15
C TRP A 105 -7.06 -7.45 5.69
N ARG A 106 -6.99 -6.13 5.67
CA ARG A 106 -8.08 -5.26 6.12
C ARG A 106 -8.03 -3.90 5.44
N LYS A 107 -9.20 -3.30 5.29
CA LYS A 107 -9.36 -1.89 4.95
C LYS A 107 -9.15 -1.04 6.20
N GLN A 108 -8.34 0.02 6.12
CA GLN A 108 -8.11 0.93 7.24
C GLN A 108 -7.95 2.37 6.77
N LYS A 109 -8.42 3.34 7.56
CA LYS A 109 -8.09 4.76 7.38
C LYS A 109 -6.62 5.01 7.70
N VAL A 110 -5.95 5.79 6.87
CA VAL A 110 -4.54 6.17 7.02
C VAL A 110 -4.43 7.68 7.03
N TYR A 111 -3.84 8.20 8.12
CA TYR A 111 -3.62 9.63 8.36
C TYR A 111 -2.14 10.03 8.28
N ASP A 112 -1.23 9.05 8.14
CA ASP A 112 0.21 9.29 8.09
C ASP A 112 0.55 9.94 6.74
N GLN A 113 0.88 11.24 6.76
CA GLN A 113 1.08 12.04 5.54
C GLN A 113 2.16 11.44 4.63
N TYR A 114 3.25 10.90 5.19
CA TYR A 114 4.29 10.26 4.40
C TYR A 114 3.74 9.06 3.62
N ILE A 115 2.86 8.26 4.24
CA ILE A 115 2.22 7.14 3.55
C ILE A 115 1.28 7.65 2.47
N ILE A 116 0.46 8.66 2.77
CA ILE A 116 -0.50 9.25 1.82
C ILE A 116 0.23 9.77 0.58
N ASP A 117 1.24 10.63 0.77
CA ASP A 117 2.01 11.22 -0.32
C ASP A 117 2.68 10.13 -1.15
N THR A 118 3.36 9.18 -0.48
CA THR A 118 4.01 8.07 -1.18
C THR A 118 3.00 7.25 -1.97
N MET A 119 1.80 7.02 -1.45
CA MET A 119 0.76 6.26 -2.12
C MET A 119 0.28 6.98 -3.38
N ILE A 120 -0.07 8.27 -3.28
CA ILE A 120 -0.55 9.08 -4.39
C ILE A 120 0.52 9.22 -5.48
N GLU A 121 1.74 9.58 -5.11
CA GLU A 121 2.87 9.78 -6.05
C GLU A 121 3.25 8.51 -6.82
N ASN A 122 2.92 7.34 -6.28
CA ASN A 122 3.32 6.05 -6.82
C ASN A 122 2.14 5.26 -7.44
N GLY A 123 1.03 5.92 -7.75
CA GLY A 123 -0.14 5.30 -8.40
C GLY A 123 -0.89 4.34 -7.49
N GLY A 124 -0.93 4.63 -6.19
CA GLY A 124 -1.60 3.84 -5.17
C GLY A 124 -3.05 4.27 -4.92
N TRP A 125 -3.52 4.03 -3.69
CA TRP A 125 -4.80 4.56 -3.22
C TRP A 125 -4.76 6.09 -3.05
N ASP A 126 -5.89 6.74 -3.25
CA ASP A 126 -6.04 8.20 -3.19
C ASP A 126 -7.40 8.56 -2.57
N TYR A 127 -7.76 9.84 -2.59
CA TYR A 127 -9.01 10.36 -2.04
C TYR A 127 -10.25 10.08 -2.90
N SER A 128 -10.09 9.48 -4.09
CA SER A 128 -11.20 9.32 -5.03
C SER A 128 -12.17 8.22 -4.62
N ALA A 129 -13.44 8.39 -5.01
CA ALA A 129 -14.47 7.36 -4.83
C ALA A 129 -14.16 6.07 -5.60
N ASP A 130 -13.48 6.17 -6.75
CA ASP A 130 -13.02 5.01 -7.51
C ASP A 130 -12.03 4.16 -6.71
N SER A 131 -11.04 4.83 -6.09
CA SER A 131 -10.07 4.18 -5.21
C SER A 131 -10.73 3.44 -4.06
N HIS A 132 -11.72 4.08 -3.43
CA HIS A 132 -12.53 3.48 -2.37
C HIS A 132 -13.27 2.22 -2.86
N LYS A 133 -13.95 2.31 -4.02
CA LYS A 133 -14.71 1.20 -4.60
C LYS A 133 -13.81 0.03 -4.99
N ARG A 134 -12.67 0.31 -5.63
CA ARG A 134 -11.67 -0.69 -6.00
C ARG A 134 -11.08 -1.39 -4.78
N LEU A 135 -10.85 -0.65 -3.70
CA LEU A 135 -10.38 -1.21 -2.45
C LEU A 135 -11.40 -2.18 -1.84
N ASP A 136 -12.68 -1.83 -1.84
CA ASP A 136 -13.75 -2.72 -1.32
C ASP A 136 -13.82 -4.03 -2.11
N ILE A 137 -13.83 -3.94 -3.45
CA ILE A 137 -13.81 -5.12 -4.33
C ILE A 137 -12.59 -6.00 -4.03
N LEU A 138 -11.42 -5.40 -3.85
CA LEU A 138 -10.19 -6.12 -3.59
C LEU A 138 -10.21 -6.81 -2.22
N VAL A 139 -10.67 -6.12 -1.17
CA VAL A 139 -10.78 -6.68 0.19
C VAL A 139 -11.73 -7.87 0.19
N ASP A 140 -12.87 -7.77 -0.50
CA ASP A 140 -13.84 -8.86 -0.60
C ASP A 140 -13.26 -10.06 -1.36
N SER A 141 -12.51 -9.83 -2.44
CA SER A 141 -11.80 -10.88 -3.18
C SER A 141 -10.77 -11.60 -2.30
N LEU A 142 -10.00 -10.85 -1.50
CA LEU A 142 -8.99 -11.41 -0.60
C LEU A 142 -9.60 -12.22 0.55
N LYS A 143 -10.72 -11.75 1.13
CA LYS A 143 -11.45 -12.50 2.16
C LYS A 143 -11.96 -13.83 1.63
N LYS A 144 -12.60 -13.83 0.45
CA LYS A 144 -13.05 -15.07 -0.23
C LYS A 144 -11.89 -16.03 -0.49
N LYS A 145 -10.74 -15.51 -0.94
CA LYS A 145 -9.54 -16.33 -1.15
C LYS A 145 -9.08 -17.03 0.13
N ILE A 146 -9.08 -16.32 1.27
CA ILE A 146 -8.70 -16.90 2.57
C ILE A 146 -9.69 -17.98 3.02
N GLU A 147 -11.00 -17.76 2.85
CA GLU A 147 -12.05 -18.73 3.23
C GLU A 147 -11.99 -20.03 2.41
N LEU A 148 -11.41 -20.01 1.21
CA LEU A 148 -11.26 -21.18 0.33
C LEU A 148 -9.95 -21.95 0.54
N LEU A 149 -9.00 -21.44 1.34
CA LEU A 149 -7.75 -22.16 1.66
C LEU A 149 -7.92 -23.34 2.65
N PRO A 150 -8.80 -23.29 3.67
CA PRO A 150 -9.01 -24.43 4.58
C PRO A 150 -9.52 -25.70 3.90
N THR A 151 -10.14 -25.61 2.71
CA THR A 151 -10.68 -26.77 1.99
C THR A 151 -9.64 -27.50 1.13
N LEU A 152 -8.52 -26.87 0.79
CA LEU A 152 -7.46 -27.50 -0.03
C LEU A 152 -6.45 -28.29 0.82
N CYS A 153 -6.25 -27.93 2.09
CA CYS A 153 -5.34 -28.66 2.99
C CYS A 153 -5.95 -29.94 3.61
N LYS A 154 -7.21 -30.27 3.33
CA LYS A 154 -7.84 -31.53 3.79
C LYS A 154 -7.84 -32.64 2.72
N MET A 155 -7.19 -32.43 1.58
CA MET A 155 -7.07 -33.41 0.52
C MET A 155 -5.60 -33.81 0.31
N HIS A 156 -4.93 -34.31 1.33
CA HIS A 156 -3.75 -35.19 1.22
C HIS A 156 -3.68 -36.07 2.46
#